data_AF-A0A3N5LNT1-F1
#
_entry.id   AF-A0A3N5LNT1-F1
#
_cell.length_a   1.000
_cell.length_b   1.000
_cell.length_c   1.000
_cell.angle_alpha   90.00
_cell.angle_beta   90.00
_cell.angle_gamma   90.00
#
_symmetry.space_group_name_H-M   'P 1'
#
loop_
_entity.id
_entity.type
_entity.pdbx_description
1 polymer ?
#
loop_
_entity_poly.entity_id
_entity_poly.type
_entity_poly.pdbx_seq_one_letter_code
_entity_poly.pdbx_strand_id
1 'polypeptide(L)'
;EVVPCSESHDLEAFARVTLPFADGIAQPADDQLFGSAYDQCLPFFEPYTGEPYETSSWYLDAFVPDRRAWKSGDRGALCVLFLTDAGGSLVPSSQSARA
;
A
#
# COMPACT_ATOMS: atom_id res chain seq x y z
N GLU A 1 -3.76 15.08 0.62
CA GLU A 1 -4.28 15.52 -0.69
C GLU A 1 -3.85 14.49 -1.73
N VAL A 2 -4.61 14.30 -2.80
CA VAL A 2 -4.20 13.42 -3.92
C VAL A 2 -3.76 14.30 -5.06
N VAL A 3 -2.53 14.09 -5.53
CA VAL A 3 -1.91 14.88 -6.60
C VAL A 3 -1.49 13.96 -7.76
N PRO A 4 -1.32 14.49 -8.99
CA PRO A 4 -0.70 13.75 -10.08
C PRO A 4 0.69 13.23 -9.71
N CYS A 5 1.11 12.07 -10.24
CA CYS A 5 2.45 11.52 -9.95
C CYS A 5 3.62 12.42 -10.39
N SER A 6 3.37 13.40 -11.26
CA SER A 6 4.35 14.41 -11.66
C SER A 6 4.50 15.57 -10.67
N GLU A 7 3.69 15.59 -9.61
CA GLU A 7 3.77 16.56 -8.53
C GLU A 7 4.36 15.91 -7.28
N SER A 8 4.87 16.73 -6.36
CA SER A 8 5.48 16.24 -5.12
C SER A 8 4.47 15.46 -4.26
N HIS A 9 4.76 14.21 -3.93
CA HIS A 9 3.94 13.35 -3.09
C HIS A 9 4.80 12.40 -2.24
N ASP A 10 4.31 12.05 -1.06
CA ASP A 10 5.03 11.14 -0.15
C ASP A 10 4.79 9.67 -0.46
N LEU A 11 3.57 9.35 -0.94
CA LEU A 11 3.10 7.99 -1.19
C LEU A 11 2.51 7.90 -2.59
N GLU A 12 2.85 6.85 -3.32
CA GLU A 12 2.24 6.54 -4.60
C GLU A 12 1.36 5.30 -4.48
N ALA A 13 0.09 5.42 -4.89
CA ALA A 13 -0.83 4.30 -4.94
C ALA A 13 -0.66 3.51 -6.25
N PHE A 14 -0.33 2.22 -6.15
CA PHE A 14 0.01 1.42 -7.33
C PHE A 14 -0.96 0.25 -7.58
N ALA A 15 -1.68 -0.23 -6.56
CA ALA A 15 -2.64 -1.31 -6.71
C ALA A 15 -3.80 -1.20 -5.71
N ARG A 16 -4.95 -1.79 -6.07
CA ARG A 16 -6.07 -2.06 -5.17
C ARG A 16 -6.29 -3.56 -5.11
N VAL A 17 -6.35 -4.09 -3.89
CA VAL A 17 -6.49 -5.53 -3.65
C VAL A 17 -7.68 -5.79 -2.75
N THR A 18 -8.19 -7.03 -2.80
CA THR A 18 -9.24 -7.48 -1.88
C THR A 18 -8.63 -8.38 -0.83
N LEU A 19 -8.84 -8.07 0.44
CA LEU A 19 -8.37 -8.87 1.56
C LEU A 19 -9.19 -10.17 1.66
N PRO A 20 -8.56 -11.32 1.89
CA PRO A 20 -9.19 -12.65 1.89
C PRO A 20 -9.96 -12.95 3.19
N PHE A 21 -10.76 -11.99 3.67
CA PHE A 21 -11.59 -12.13 4.85
C PHE A 21 -13.07 -12.20 4.48
N ALA A 22 -13.78 -13.15 5.08
CA ALA A 22 -15.22 -13.31 4.86
C ALA A 22 -16.03 -12.07 5.29
N ASP A 23 -17.22 -11.94 4.72
CA ASP A 23 -18.19 -10.93 5.15
C ASP A 23 -18.74 -11.25 6.55
N GLY A 24 -19.17 -10.20 7.26
CA GLY A 24 -19.82 -10.35 8.57
C GLY A 24 -18.92 -10.74 9.73
N ILE A 25 -17.63 -11.02 9.50
CA ILE A 25 -16.67 -11.28 10.59
C ILE A 25 -16.26 -9.97 11.28
N ALA A 26 -15.87 -10.07 12.55
CA ALA A 26 -15.22 -8.96 13.24
C ALA A 26 -13.88 -8.63 12.56
N GLN A 27 -13.51 -7.35 12.54
CA GLN A 27 -12.21 -6.95 12.00
C GLN A 27 -11.09 -7.64 12.79
N PRO A 28 -10.11 -8.26 12.10
CA PRO A 28 -8.91 -8.79 12.72
C PRO A 28 -8.15 -7.73 13.53
N ALA A 29 -7.16 -8.19 14.30
CA ALA A 29 -6.18 -7.27 14.87
C ALA A 29 -5.40 -6.57 13.75
N ASP A 30 -4.91 -5.36 14.03
CA ASP A 30 -4.30 -4.50 13.02
C ASP A 30 -3.09 -5.18 12.37
N ASP A 31 -2.24 -5.87 13.13
CA ASP A 31 -1.09 -6.63 12.63
C ASP A 31 -1.49 -7.73 11.62
N GLN A 32 -2.55 -8.47 11.90
CA GLN A 32 -3.09 -9.47 10.97
C GLN A 32 -3.68 -8.82 9.71
N LEU A 33 -4.32 -7.66 9.87
CA LEU A 33 -4.92 -6.92 8.76
C LEU A 33 -3.86 -6.35 7.81
N PHE A 34 -2.83 -5.70 8.36
CA PHE A 34 -1.70 -5.17 7.61
C PHE A 34 -0.85 -6.28 6.99
N GLY A 35 -0.57 -7.36 7.72
CA GLY A 35 0.13 -8.53 7.17
C GLY A 35 -0.60 -9.15 5.98
N SER A 36 -1.93 -9.30 6.09
CA SER A 36 -2.73 -9.77 4.97
C SER A 36 -2.73 -8.80 3.79
N ALA A 37 -2.74 -7.49 4.04
CA ALA A 37 -2.68 -6.50 2.96
C ALA A 37 -1.34 -6.55 2.23
N TYR A 38 -0.24 -6.64 2.99
CA TYR A 38 1.11 -6.79 2.45
C TYR A 38 1.21 -8.01 1.52
N ASP A 39 0.73 -9.18 1.97
CA ASP A 39 0.73 -10.42 1.17
C ASP A 39 -0.06 -10.27 -0.14
N GLN A 40 -1.15 -9.51 -0.13
CA GLN A 40 -1.94 -9.24 -1.34
C GLN A 40 -1.28 -8.19 -2.24
N CYS A 41 -0.56 -7.22 -1.68
CA CYS A 41 0.06 -6.12 -2.42
C CYS A 41 1.39 -6.51 -3.09
N LEU A 42 2.21 -7.34 -2.42
CA LEU A 42 3.55 -7.69 -2.86
C LEU A 42 3.61 -8.24 -4.30
N PRO A 43 2.68 -9.12 -4.76
CA PRO A 43 2.70 -9.63 -6.14
C PRO A 43 2.52 -8.56 -7.22
N PHE A 44 2.01 -7.37 -6.89
CA PHE A 44 1.83 -6.26 -7.82
C PHE A 44 3.03 -5.29 -7.85
N PHE A 45 3.96 -5.42 -6.91
CA PHE A 45 5.07 -4.48 -6.74
C PHE A 45 6.02 -4.52 -7.95
N GLU A 46 6.68 -5.65 -8.20
CA GLU A 46 7.63 -5.80 -9.31
C GLU A 46 6.99 -5.53 -10.69
N PRO A 47 5.77 -6.00 -11.00
CA PRO A 47 5.08 -5.61 -12.23
C PRO A 47 4.85 -4.11 -12.40
N TYR A 48 4.81 -3.35 -11.30
CA TYR A 48 4.61 -1.91 -11.32
C TYR A 48 5.94 -1.15 -11.40
N THR A 49 6.90 -1.47 -10.53
CA THR A 49 8.18 -0.77 -10.39
C THR A 49 9.24 -1.21 -11.41
N GLY A 50 9.06 -2.38 -12.01
CA GLY A 50 10.06 -3.01 -12.87
C GLY A 50 11.25 -3.62 -12.12
N GLU A 51 11.22 -3.65 -10.77
CA GLU A 51 12.27 -4.25 -9.95
C GLU A 51 11.70 -5.04 -8.74
N PRO A 52 12.36 -6.13 -8.32
CA PRO A 52 11.97 -6.87 -7.12
C PRO A 52 12.04 -6.01 -5.86
N TYR A 53 11.12 -6.26 -4.92
CA TYR A 53 11.04 -5.51 -3.65
C TYR A 53 12.33 -5.62 -2.84
N GLU A 54 12.96 -6.79 -2.81
CA GLU A 54 14.16 -7.09 -2.02
C GLU A 54 15.39 -6.26 -2.42
N THR A 55 15.39 -5.72 -3.64
CA THR A 55 16.45 -4.88 -4.18
C THR A 55 16.03 -3.44 -4.41
N SER A 56 14.76 -3.11 -4.15
CA SER A 56 14.20 -1.79 -4.44
C SER A 56 14.61 -0.76 -3.39
N SER A 57 14.68 0.51 -3.82
CA SER A 57 14.72 1.65 -2.89
C SER A 57 13.33 2.03 -2.38
N TRP A 58 12.27 1.56 -3.03
CA TRP A 58 10.89 1.81 -2.66
C TRP A 58 10.42 0.83 -1.60
N TYR A 59 9.83 1.37 -0.54
CA TYR A 59 9.15 0.60 0.49
C TYR A 59 7.70 0.34 0.10
N LEU A 60 7.12 -0.72 0.67
CA LEU A 60 5.75 -1.14 0.45
C LEU A 60 4.95 -1.02 1.75
N ASP A 61 3.77 -0.42 1.66
CA ASP A 61 2.75 -0.44 2.73
C ASP A 61 1.35 -0.49 2.09
N ALA A 62 0.31 -0.53 2.92
CA ALA A 62 -1.07 -0.54 2.47
C ALA A 62 -1.99 0.22 3.43
N PHE A 63 -2.90 1.02 2.86
CA PHE A 63 -4.05 1.48 3.61
C PHE A 63 -5.10 0.37 3.66
N VAL A 64 -5.49 0.00 4.88
CA VAL A 64 -6.51 -1.00 5.16
C VAL A 64 -7.82 -0.34 5.61
N PRO A 65 -8.98 -1.02 5.50
CA PRO A 65 -10.24 -0.46 5.94
C PRO A 65 -10.21 -0.12 7.43
N ASP A 66 -10.76 1.03 7.80
CA ASP A 66 -11.02 1.32 9.22
C ASP A 66 -12.20 0.47 9.73
N ARG A 67 -12.46 0.52 11.05
CA ARG A 67 -13.55 -0.23 11.68
C ARG A 67 -14.93 0.09 11.11
N ARG A 68 -15.15 1.31 10.60
CA ARG A 68 -16.43 1.73 10.03
C ARG A 68 -16.60 1.14 8.63
N ALA A 69 -15.60 1.29 7.77
CA ALA A 69 -15.57 0.72 6.43
C ALA A 69 -15.69 -0.82 6.48
N TRP A 70 -14.99 -1.47 7.40
CA TRP A 70 -15.08 -2.91 7.61
C TRP A 70 -16.50 -3.38 7.95
N LYS A 71 -17.20 -2.65 8.84
CA LYS A 71 -18.58 -2.94 9.24
C LYS A 71 -19.57 -2.76 8.08
N SER A 72 -19.26 -1.91 7.11
CA SER A 72 -20.04 -1.78 5.87
C SER A 72 -19.68 -2.84 4.81
N GLY A 73 -18.80 -3.79 5.12
CA GLY A 73 -18.39 -4.85 4.19
C GLY A 73 -17.17 -4.51 3.34
N ASP A 74 -16.46 -3.41 3.63
CA ASP A 74 -15.24 -3.09 2.88
C ASP A 74 -14.13 -4.09 3.22
N ARG A 75 -13.53 -4.64 2.17
CA ARG A 75 -12.39 -5.55 2.20
C ARG A 75 -11.28 -5.08 1.27
N GLY A 76 -11.38 -3.86 0.74
CA GLY A 76 -10.36 -3.28 -0.13
C GLY A 76 -9.15 -2.79 0.66
N ALA A 77 -7.94 -3.09 0.19
CA ALA A 77 -6.74 -2.40 0.62
C ALA A 77 -6.13 -1.63 -0.56
N LEU A 78 -5.56 -0.47 -0.27
CA LEU A 78 -4.84 0.36 -1.23
C LEU A 78 -3.35 0.19 -1.00
N CYS A 79 -2.66 -0.46 -1.93
CA CYS A 79 -1.23 -0.67 -1.89
C CYS A 79 -0.52 0.63 -2.27
N VAL A 80 0.46 1.02 -1.44
CA VAL A 80 1.25 2.23 -1.64
C VAL A 80 2.73 1.94 -1.56
N LEU A 81 3.52 2.77 -2.23
CA LEU A 81 4.96 2.77 -2.14
C LEU A 81 5.51 4.15 -1.80
N PHE A 82 6.70 4.19 -1.20
CA PHE A 82 7.32 5.42 -0.73
C PHE A 82 8.83 5.28 -0.57
N LEU A 83 9.51 6.42 -0.45
CA LEU A 83 10.94 6.50 -0.16
C LEU A 83 11.16 6.99 1.26
N THR A 84 12.26 6.53 1.88
CA THR A 84 12.76 7.11 3.13
C THR A 84 14.21 7.55 3.00
N ASP A 85 14.61 8.52 3.81
CA ASP A 85 16.02 8.83 4.01
C ASP A 85 16.70 7.81 4.94
N ALA A 86 18.00 7.99 5.17
CA ALA A 86 18.77 7.11 6.07
C ALA A 86 18.31 7.18 7.54
N GLY A 87 17.52 8.19 7.92
CA GLY A 87 16.90 8.34 9.23
C GLY A 87 15.49 7.75 9.33
N GLY A 88 14.96 7.18 8.24
CA GLY A 88 13.61 6.61 8.18
C GLY A 88 12.50 7.65 7.99
N SER A 89 12.84 8.90 7.65
CA SER A 89 11.84 9.92 7.35
C SER A 89 11.38 9.81 5.89
N LEU A 90 10.10 10.06 5.63
CA LEU A 90 9.55 10.06 4.27
C LEU A 90 10.26 11.11 3.40
N VAL A 91 10.58 10.72 2.17
CA VAL A 91 11.16 11.60 1.15
C VAL A 91 10.13 11.76 0.02
N PRO A 92 9.70 13.00 -0.29
CA PRO A 92 8.76 13.22 -1.38
C PRO A 92 9.35 12.82 -2.74
N SER A 93 8.54 12.15 -3.56
CA SER A 93 8.81 11.92 -4.98
C SER A 93 8.06 12.93 -5.84
N SER A 94 8.65 13.35 -6.96
CA SER A 94 8.00 14.18 -7.99
C SER A 94 7.82 13.43 -9.32
N GLN A 95 7.99 12.11 -9.27
CA GLN A 95 7.82 11.21 -10.41
C GLN A 95 7.19 9.90 -9.95
N SER A 96 6.57 9.19 -10.90
CA SER A 96 6.06 7.85 -10.65
C SER A 96 7.20 6.85 -10.48
N ALA A 97 7.00 5.86 -9.62
CA ALA A 97 7.81 4.67 -9.49
C ALA A 97 7.57 3.65 -10.63
N ARG A 98 6.57 3.90 -11.49
CA ARG A 98 6.24 2.99 -12.58
C ARG A 98 7.33 2.94 -13.65
N ALA A 99 7.73 1.72 -14.04
CA ALA A 99 8.65 1.46 -15.16
C ALA A 99 8.00 1.61 -16.55
#